data_AF-A0A0B4EA93-F1
#
_entry.id   AF-A0A0B4EA93-F1
#
_cell.length_a   1.000
_cell.length_b   1.000
_cell.length_c   1.000
_cell.angle_alpha   90.00
_cell.angle_beta   90.00
_cell.angle_gamma   90.00
#
_symmetry.space_group_name_H-M   'P 1'
#
loop_
_entity.id
_entity.type
_entity.pdbx_description
1 polymer ?
#
loop_
_entity_poly.entity_id
_entity_poly.type
_entity_poly.pdbx_seq_one_letter_code
_entity_poly.pdbx_strand_id
1 'polypeptide(L)'
;MDHLSKVCDRSDPRGVRILACMIQAGGKIMETRCGHCRGNRGTFEHCIVLDGPLFTRCGNCEWARQRCHGASGPSATEQGRDDNAQKGCGIGTSEGVAAEHTNPYWEIGQIKTRHFASPESVKQCLSWVEDDEYFKHWVVMGPDYGQVGVLREPVDFNIQLKDISEVKWNSCIVQVKMKQADSTTPTVERPAPGDVMIAFGEPRTVLEFVEFCRRRGLNVTNEEVEEMARTWLNMKSQTLLSHEPVSLDTI
;
A
#
# COMPACT_ATOMS: atom_id res chain seq x y z
N MET A 1 -20.16 5.27 24.48
CA MET A 1 -19.73 5.06 23.08
C MET A 1 -18.40 5.79 22.86
N ASP A 2 -17.32 5.42 23.57
CA ASP A 2 -16.08 6.25 23.52
C ASP A 2 -14.79 5.51 23.92
N HIS A 3 -14.76 4.19 23.75
CA HIS A 3 -13.57 3.38 24.00
C HIS A 3 -12.83 3.03 22.71
N LEU A 4 -13.54 2.84 21.60
CA LEU A 4 -12.96 2.58 20.28
C LEU A 4 -12.23 3.80 19.71
N SER A 5 -12.77 5.00 19.94
CA SER A 5 -12.12 6.29 19.60
C SER A 5 -10.77 6.46 20.29
N LYS A 6 -10.63 5.96 21.53
CA LYS A 6 -9.38 5.96 22.30
C LYS A 6 -8.36 4.90 21.84
N VAL A 7 -8.81 3.81 21.23
CA VAL A 7 -7.93 2.78 20.66
C VAL A 7 -7.45 3.18 19.27
N CYS A 8 -8.33 3.82 18.48
CA CYS A 8 -8.03 4.40 17.17
C CYS A 8 -7.53 5.86 17.27
N ASP A 9 -7.06 6.27 18.45
CA ASP A 9 -6.68 7.65 18.76
C ASP A 9 -5.57 8.14 17.81
N ARG A 10 -5.87 9.19 17.06
CA ARG A 10 -4.99 9.85 16.08
C ARG A 10 -3.70 10.41 16.69
N SER A 11 -3.63 10.53 18.01
CA SER A 11 -2.43 10.93 18.74
C SER A 11 -1.53 9.76 19.15
N ASP A 12 -1.82 8.52 18.71
CA ASP A 12 -0.87 7.41 18.74
C ASP A 12 0.02 7.46 17.49
N PRO A 13 1.21 8.09 17.56
CA PRO A 13 2.07 8.30 16.40
C PRO A 13 2.57 7.00 15.77
N ARG A 14 2.30 5.85 16.41
CA ARG A 14 2.84 4.56 15.98
C ARG A 14 1.83 3.44 15.82
N GLY A 15 0.54 3.67 16.10
CA GLY A 15 -0.50 2.64 16.04
C GLY A 15 -0.28 1.49 17.03
N VAL A 16 0.44 1.74 18.12
CA VAL A 16 0.81 0.71 19.11
C VAL A 16 -0.42 0.26 19.91
N ARG A 17 -1.39 1.15 20.15
CA ARG A 17 -2.63 0.85 20.89
C ARG A 17 -3.53 -0.08 20.09
N ILE A 18 -3.74 0.22 18.80
CA ILE A 18 -4.50 -0.66 17.92
C ILE A 18 -3.79 -2.00 17.72
N LEU A 19 -2.46 -2.00 17.55
CA LEU A 19 -1.67 -3.22 17.48
C LEU A 19 -1.78 -4.06 18.76
N ALA A 20 -1.74 -3.44 19.94
CA ALA A 20 -1.95 -4.12 21.22
C ALA A 20 -3.30 -4.81 21.28
N CYS A 21 -4.37 -4.12 20.86
CA CYS A 21 -5.71 -4.68 20.82
C CYS A 21 -5.80 -5.87 19.84
N MET A 22 -5.19 -5.77 18.66
CA MET A 22 -5.17 -6.86 17.68
C MET A 22 -4.40 -8.08 18.22
N ILE A 23 -3.27 -7.87 18.89
CA ILE A 23 -2.48 -8.93 19.55
C ILE A 23 -3.29 -9.61 20.65
N GLN A 24 -4.01 -8.85 21.47
CA GLN A 24 -4.82 -9.41 22.55
C GLN A 24 -6.07 -10.13 22.05
N ALA A 25 -6.69 -9.63 20.98
CA ALA A 25 -7.95 -10.18 20.47
C ALA A 25 -7.75 -11.41 19.57
N GLY A 26 -6.66 -11.47 18.80
CA GLY A 26 -6.47 -12.49 17.77
C GLY A 26 -5.03 -12.97 17.57
N GLY A 27 -4.09 -12.55 18.43
CA GLY A 27 -2.71 -13.01 18.35
C GLY A 27 -2.56 -14.48 18.72
N LYS A 28 -1.84 -15.22 17.90
CA LYS A 28 -1.47 -16.62 18.15
C LYS A 28 0.03 -16.75 18.36
N ILE A 29 0.44 -17.56 19.33
CA ILE A 29 1.86 -17.86 19.55
C ILE A 29 2.34 -18.76 18.42
N MET A 30 3.42 -18.35 17.74
CA MET A 30 4.08 -19.17 16.74
C MET A 30 4.90 -20.28 17.41
N GLU A 31 4.84 -21.49 16.86
CA GLU A 31 5.65 -22.63 17.31
C GLU A 31 7.15 -22.37 17.11
N THR A 32 7.52 -21.81 15.95
CA THR A 32 8.89 -21.37 15.66
C THR A 32 8.98 -19.84 15.66
N ARG A 33 9.91 -19.30 16.45
CA ARG A 33 10.20 -17.86 16.48
C ARG A 33 10.79 -17.39 15.14
N CYS A 34 10.35 -16.22 14.67
CA CYS A 34 10.99 -15.56 13.54
C CYS A 34 12.47 -15.23 13.81
N GLY A 35 13.27 -15.03 12.76
CA GLY A 35 14.72 -14.82 12.87
C GLY A 35 15.12 -13.68 13.83
N HIS A 36 14.32 -12.62 13.91
CA HIS A 36 14.55 -11.50 14.82
C HIS A 36 14.19 -11.84 16.28
N CYS A 37 13.08 -12.54 16.51
CA CYS A 37 12.59 -12.88 17.85
C CYS A 37 13.34 -14.02 18.53
N ARG A 38 14.21 -14.76 17.81
CA ARG A 38 15.04 -15.85 18.36
C ARG A 38 15.90 -15.42 19.55
N GLY A 39 16.34 -14.16 19.59
CA GLY A 39 17.16 -13.62 20.67
C GLY A 39 16.39 -12.97 21.82
N ASN A 40 15.08 -13.24 21.98
CA ASN A 40 14.21 -12.58 22.98
C ASN A 40 14.21 -11.05 22.89
N ARG A 41 14.43 -10.49 21.70
CA ARG A 41 14.52 -9.03 21.47
C ARG A 41 13.16 -8.35 21.27
N GLY A 42 12.07 -9.00 21.65
CA GLY A 42 10.70 -8.50 21.51
C GLY A 42 10.11 -8.05 22.86
N THR A 43 9.10 -7.19 22.80
CA THR A 43 8.35 -6.75 23.99
C THR A 43 7.58 -7.90 24.65
N PHE A 44 7.15 -8.88 23.86
CA PHE A 44 6.50 -10.09 24.33
C PHE A 44 7.51 -11.26 24.34
N GLU A 45 7.42 -12.10 25.38
CA GLU A 45 8.28 -13.26 25.55
C GLU A 45 8.21 -14.20 24.35
N HIS A 46 7.02 -14.44 23.81
CA HIS A 46 6.78 -15.34 22.67
C HIS A 46 6.64 -14.59 21.34
N CYS A 47 6.93 -15.26 20.22
CA CYS A 47 6.70 -14.70 18.88
C CYS A 47 5.21 -14.88 18.52
N ILE A 48 4.53 -13.78 18.20
CA ILE A 48 3.07 -13.75 18.02
C ILE A 48 2.74 -13.45 16.57
N VAL A 49 1.97 -14.30 15.89
CA VAL A 49 1.39 -14.01 14.58
C VAL A 49 -0.01 -13.44 14.76
N LEU A 50 -0.37 -12.50 13.91
CA LEU A 50 -1.73 -11.97 13.81
C LEU A 50 -2.36 -12.59 12.56
N ASP A 51 -3.55 -13.16 12.70
CA ASP A 51 -4.27 -13.69 11.54
C ASP A 51 -4.75 -12.53 10.66
N GLY A 52 -4.58 -12.68 9.34
CA GLY A 52 -5.09 -11.75 8.34
C GLY A 52 -4.03 -11.31 7.33
N PRO A 53 -4.44 -10.98 6.09
CA PRO A 53 -3.52 -10.63 5.00
C PRO A 53 -2.72 -9.35 5.24
N LEU A 54 -3.14 -8.53 6.22
CA LEU A 54 -2.55 -7.24 6.57
C LEU A 54 -1.35 -7.36 7.52
N PHE A 55 -1.06 -8.55 8.08
CA PHE A 55 0.01 -8.73 9.07
C PHE A 55 1.12 -9.60 8.50
N THR A 56 2.01 -8.97 7.73
CA THR A 56 3.17 -9.64 7.10
C THR A 56 4.34 -9.87 8.07
N ARG A 57 4.25 -9.35 9.30
CA ARG A 57 5.24 -9.51 10.36
C ARG A 57 4.58 -9.97 11.65
N CYS A 58 5.38 -10.58 12.52
CA CYS A 58 4.93 -10.96 13.85
C CYS A 58 4.70 -9.71 14.72
N GLY A 59 3.78 -9.80 15.68
CA GLY A 59 3.41 -8.71 16.58
C GLY A 59 4.59 -8.08 17.32
N ASN A 60 5.60 -8.88 17.69
CA ASN A 60 6.85 -8.37 18.28
C ASN A 60 7.65 -7.47 17.33
N CYS A 61 7.74 -7.85 16.05
CA CYS A 61 8.48 -7.07 15.06
C CYS A 61 7.69 -5.84 14.61
N GLU A 62 6.37 -5.93 14.53
CA GLU A 62 5.50 -4.77 14.33
C GLU A 62 5.65 -3.76 15.48
N TRP A 63 5.62 -4.27 16.72
CA TRP A 63 5.76 -3.46 17.93
C TRP A 63 7.11 -2.73 18.01
N ALA A 64 8.20 -3.46 17.75
CA ALA A 64 9.56 -2.91 17.81
C ALA A 64 9.98 -2.18 16.53
N ARG A 65 9.14 -2.20 15.48
CA ARG A 65 9.43 -1.68 14.12
C ARG A 65 10.71 -2.24 13.51
N GLN A 66 11.00 -3.51 13.78
CA GLN A 66 12.19 -4.21 13.31
C GLN A 66 11.87 -5.09 12.10
N ARG A 67 12.92 -5.53 11.39
CA ARG A 67 12.76 -6.51 10.32
C ARG A 67 12.26 -7.84 10.90
N CYS A 68 11.30 -8.47 10.23
CA CYS A 68 10.76 -9.77 10.60
C CYS A 68 11.10 -10.78 9.51
N HIS A 69 11.77 -11.87 9.86
CA HIS A 69 12.08 -12.94 8.91
C HIS A 69 11.38 -14.23 9.37
N GLY A 70 10.27 -14.58 8.72
CA GLY A 70 9.48 -15.79 9.01
C GLY A 70 8.31 -15.57 9.96
N ALA A 71 7.39 -14.66 9.65
CA ALA A 71 6.11 -14.52 10.37
C ALA A 71 5.00 -15.43 9.84
N SER A 72 5.25 -16.19 8.77
CA SER A 72 4.27 -17.09 8.17
C SER A 72 3.85 -18.14 9.20
N GLY A 73 2.57 -18.15 9.56
CA GLY A 73 1.96 -19.13 10.44
C GLY A 73 2.09 -20.57 9.92
N PRO A 74 1.67 -21.58 10.70
CA PRO A 74 1.86 -22.97 10.36
C PRO A 74 1.11 -23.31 9.07
N SER A 75 1.86 -23.68 8.04
CA SER A 75 1.35 -24.32 6.84
C SER A 75 0.70 -25.64 7.23
N ALA A 76 -0.60 -25.77 6.99
CA ALA A 76 -1.25 -27.06 7.03
C ALA A 76 -0.71 -27.96 5.89
N THR A 77 -0.56 -29.23 6.25
CA THR A 77 -0.37 -30.45 5.46
C THR A 77 1.02 -30.79 4.90
N GLU A 78 1.54 -31.85 5.51
CA GLU A 78 2.63 -32.74 5.11
C GLU A 78 2.42 -33.34 3.72
N GLN A 79 3.48 -33.42 2.91
CA GLN A 79 3.91 -34.67 2.24
C GLN A 79 5.21 -34.48 1.44
N GLY A 80 6.14 -35.41 1.63
CA GLY A 80 7.16 -35.76 0.62
C GLY A 80 8.57 -35.28 0.93
N ARG A 81 9.34 -36.15 1.60
CA ARG A 81 10.81 -36.17 1.53
C ARG A 81 11.25 -36.18 0.05
N ASP A 82 12.28 -35.42 -0.28
CA ASP A 82 13.55 -36.03 -0.70
C ASP A 82 14.71 -35.04 -0.52
N ASP A 83 15.78 -35.59 0.05
CA ASP A 83 17.03 -34.94 0.38
C ASP A 83 17.87 -34.66 -0.87
N ASN A 84 18.85 -33.76 -0.67
CA ASN A 84 20.13 -33.66 -1.37
C ASN A 84 20.27 -32.58 -2.47
N ALA A 85 20.82 -31.44 -2.09
CA ALA A 85 22.10 -30.98 -2.64
C ALA A 85 22.58 -29.69 -1.95
N GLN A 86 23.46 -29.90 -0.98
CA GLN A 86 24.36 -28.92 -0.39
C GLN A 86 25.35 -28.39 -1.46
N LYS A 87 25.34 -27.08 -1.73
CA LYS A 87 26.44 -26.25 -2.27
C LYS A 87 25.94 -24.80 -2.19
N GLY A 88 26.38 -23.90 -1.32
CA GLY A 88 27.70 -23.69 -0.73
C GLY A 88 28.39 -22.52 -1.45
N CYS A 89 28.23 -21.28 -0.95
CA CYS A 89 29.34 -20.32 -0.87
C CYS A 89 28.97 -19.16 0.08
N GLY A 90 29.89 -18.82 0.98
CA GLY A 90 29.67 -17.91 2.09
C GLY A 90 30.31 -16.53 1.94
N ILE A 91 29.85 -15.65 2.84
CA ILE A 91 30.52 -14.55 3.54
C ILE A 91 31.45 -13.64 2.71
N GLY A 92 30.93 -12.44 2.43
CA GLY A 92 31.71 -11.21 2.34
C GLY A 92 31.01 -10.11 3.15
N THR A 93 31.47 -9.88 4.37
CA THR A 93 31.25 -8.62 5.08
C THR A 93 32.07 -7.53 4.40
N SER A 94 31.40 -6.53 3.82
CA SER A 94 31.99 -5.22 3.59
C SER A 94 30.90 -4.16 3.75
N GLU A 95 31.16 -3.24 4.67
CA GLU A 95 30.46 -1.98 4.84
C GLU A 95 30.37 -1.21 3.51
N GLY A 96 29.26 -0.50 3.32
CA GLY A 96 29.14 0.57 2.34
C GLY A 96 28.77 0.14 0.92
N VAL A 97 27.47 -0.04 0.66
CA VAL A 97 26.93 0.17 -0.69
C VAL A 97 25.65 1.00 -0.55
N ALA A 98 25.64 2.13 -1.26
CA ALA A 98 24.61 3.15 -1.24
C ALA A 98 23.21 2.57 -1.40
N ALA A 99 22.23 3.20 -0.76
CA ALA A 99 20.82 2.95 -1.01
C ALA A 99 20.56 3.00 -2.51
N GLU A 100 20.30 1.84 -3.13
CA GLU A 100 19.62 1.80 -4.41
C GLU A 100 18.30 2.54 -4.18
N HIS A 101 18.14 3.71 -4.79
CA HIS A 101 16.90 4.46 -4.79
C HIS A 101 15.86 3.63 -5.55
N THR A 102 15.28 2.64 -4.87
CA THR A 102 14.02 2.07 -5.32
C THR A 102 12.99 3.19 -5.24
N ASN A 103 12.49 3.64 -6.38
CA ASN A 103 11.44 4.65 -6.42
C ASN A 103 10.28 4.19 -5.50
N PRO A 104 9.75 5.10 -4.66
CA PRO A 104 8.69 4.73 -3.75
C PRO A 104 7.46 4.28 -4.53
N TYR A 105 6.77 3.29 -3.98
CA TYR A 105 5.50 2.79 -4.51
C TYR A 105 4.50 2.58 -3.37
N TRP A 106 3.22 2.57 -3.75
CA TRP A 106 2.09 2.47 -2.84
C TRP A 106 1.06 1.50 -3.41
N GLU A 107 0.65 0.53 -2.61
CA GLU A 107 -0.43 -0.39 -2.96
C GLU A 107 -1.80 0.31 -2.81
N ILE A 108 -2.63 0.18 -3.85
CA ILE A 108 -3.97 0.78 -3.90
C ILE A 108 -5.02 -0.31 -4.19
N GLY A 109 -6.19 -0.16 -3.59
CA GLY A 109 -7.34 -1.02 -3.85
C GLY A 109 -8.14 -0.57 -5.07
N GLN A 110 -8.35 0.75 -5.22
CA GLN A 110 -9.10 1.29 -6.36
C GLN A 110 -8.70 2.73 -6.65
N ILE A 111 -8.71 3.10 -7.93
CA ILE A 111 -8.55 4.47 -8.42
C ILE A 111 -9.76 4.85 -9.27
N LYS A 112 -10.26 6.07 -9.08
CA LYS A 112 -11.42 6.63 -9.77
C LYS A 112 -11.07 8.00 -10.33
N THR A 113 -11.58 8.25 -11.53
CA THR A 113 -11.70 9.56 -12.15
C THR A 113 -13.17 9.77 -12.54
N ARG A 114 -13.51 10.95 -13.06
CA ARG A 114 -14.86 11.18 -13.64
C ARG A 114 -15.21 10.20 -14.76
N HIS A 115 -14.21 9.68 -15.47
CA HIS A 115 -14.42 8.83 -16.65
C HIS A 115 -14.32 7.34 -16.30
N PHE A 116 -13.33 6.96 -15.50
CA PHE A 116 -12.99 5.56 -15.28
C PHE A 116 -12.84 5.23 -13.80
N ALA A 117 -13.28 4.04 -13.42
CA ALA A 117 -12.97 3.41 -12.14
C ALA A 117 -12.23 2.09 -12.42
N SER A 118 -11.14 1.86 -11.70
CA SER A 118 -10.47 0.56 -11.74
C SER A 118 -11.27 -0.51 -10.97
N PRO A 119 -11.09 -1.80 -11.27
CA PRO A 119 -11.74 -2.87 -10.50
C PRO A 119 -11.07 -3.07 -9.15
N GLU A 120 -11.85 -3.32 -8.10
CA GLU A 120 -11.31 -3.56 -6.74
C GLU A 120 -10.61 -4.93 -6.59
N SER A 121 -10.84 -5.86 -7.51
CA SER A 121 -10.30 -7.22 -7.42
C SER A 121 -8.89 -7.39 -7.98
N VAL A 122 -8.36 -6.37 -8.65
CA VAL A 122 -7.00 -6.44 -9.21
C VAL A 122 -6.02 -5.81 -8.23
N LYS A 123 -4.81 -6.34 -8.15
CA LYS A 123 -3.74 -5.76 -7.34
C LYS A 123 -3.10 -4.61 -8.12
N GLN A 124 -3.16 -3.40 -7.56
CA GLN A 124 -2.75 -2.17 -8.25
C GLN A 124 -1.78 -1.38 -7.40
N CYS A 125 -0.91 -0.63 -8.06
CA CYS A 125 0.10 0.19 -7.41
C CYS A 125 0.21 1.55 -8.10
N LEU A 126 0.63 2.53 -7.31
CA LEU A 126 1.23 3.76 -7.80
C LEU A 126 2.72 3.72 -7.51
N SER A 127 3.56 4.09 -8.47
CA SER A 127 4.98 4.35 -8.23
C SER A 127 5.35 5.75 -8.69
N TRP A 128 6.34 6.33 -8.03
CA TRP A 128 6.85 7.63 -8.44
C TRP A 128 7.84 7.50 -9.60
N VAL A 129 7.75 8.43 -10.55
CA VAL A 129 8.74 8.60 -11.62
C VAL A 129 9.34 10.00 -11.46
N GLU A 130 10.64 10.04 -11.14
CA GLU A 130 11.35 11.28 -10.79
C GLU A 130 11.52 12.20 -12.00
N ASP A 131 11.91 11.66 -13.16
CA ASP A 131 12.29 12.45 -14.33
C ASP A 131 11.14 13.32 -14.88
N ASP A 132 9.93 12.77 -14.90
CA ASP A 132 8.73 13.42 -15.45
C ASP A 132 7.74 13.89 -14.37
N GLU A 133 8.12 13.73 -13.10
CA GLU A 133 7.33 14.11 -11.92
C GLU A 133 5.86 13.66 -11.96
N TYR A 134 5.64 12.36 -12.04
CA TYR A 134 4.29 11.79 -12.03
C TYR A 134 4.19 10.49 -11.25
N PHE A 135 2.96 10.17 -10.85
CA PHE A 135 2.61 8.87 -10.30
C PHE A 135 2.21 7.94 -11.43
N LYS A 136 2.99 6.89 -11.64
CA LYS A 136 2.69 5.84 -12.59
C LYS A 136 1.72 4.84 -11.98
N HIS A 137 0.58 4.62 -12.62
CA HIS A 137 -0.33 3.54 -12.29
C HIS A 137 0.07 2.27 -13.04
N TRP A 138 0.05 1.15 -12.33
CA TRP A 138 0.28 -0.17 -12.91
C TRP A 138 -0.41 -1.24 -12.08
N VAL A 139 -0.61 -2.40 -12.69
CA VAL A 139 -1.24 -3.57 -12.06
C VAL A 139 -0.29 -4.75 -12.03
N VAL A 140 -0.36 -5.52 -10.95
CA VAL A 140 0.40 -6.76 -10.80
C VAL A 140 -0.41 -7.89 -11.42
N MET A 141 0.23 -8.69 -12.25
CA MET A 141 -0.36 -9.82 -12.97
C MET A 141 0.32 -11.14 -12.62
N GLY A 142 -0.39 -12.22 -12.92
CA GLY A 142 0.12 -13.59 -12.83
C GLY A 142 0.07 -14.16 -11.41
N PRO A 143 0.19 -15.51 -11.30
CA PRO A 143 0.12 -16.22 -10.03
C PRO A 143 1.29 -15.90 -9.09
N ASP A 144 2.43 -15.49 -9.64
CA ASP A 144 3.68 -15.27 -8.90
C ASP A 144 3.98 -13.79 -8.64
N TYR A 145 3.06 -12.89 -8.99
CA TYR A 145 3.21 -11.43 -8.84
C TYR A 145 4.44 -10.81 -9.55
N GLY A 146 5.06 -11.55 -10.48
CA GLY A 146 6.27 -11.12 -11.20
C GLY A 146 6.00 -10.36 -12.50
N GLN A 147 4.76 -10.33 -12.99
CA GLN A 147 4.38 -9.61 -14.20
C GLN A 147 3.71 -8.29 -13.83
N VAL A 148 4.02 -7.23 -14.56
CA VAL A 148 3.41 -5.91 -14.39
C VAL A 148 2.81 -5.46 -15.71
N GLY A 149 1.69 -4.73 -15.64
CA GLY A 149 1.16 -4.08 -16.83
C GLY A 149 0.13 -3.02 -16.53
N VAL A 150 -0.76 -2.78 -17.48
CA VAL A 150 -1.79 -1.74 -17.41
C VAL A 150 -3.17 -2.37 -17.41
N LEU A 151 -4.17 -1.65 -16.88
CA LEU A 151 -5.54 -2.15 -16.86
C LEU A 151 -6.07 -2.39 -18.27
N ARG A 152 -6.00 -1.36 -19.11
CA ARG A 152 -6.49 -1.41 -20.50
C ARG A 152 -6.06 -0.16 -21.24
N GLU A 153 -5.52 -0.28 -22.44
CA GLU A 153 -5.38 0.87 -23.34
C GLU A 153 -6.75 1.28 -23.92
N PRO A 154 -7.03 2.61 -24.06
CA PRO A 154 -6.16 3.75 -23.84
C PRO A 154 -6.31 4.38 -22.43
N VAL A 155 -6.81 3.64 -21.43
CA VAL A 155 -7.13 4.20 -20.12
C VAL A 155 -5.87 4.29 -19.25
N ASP A 156 -5.41 5.51 -19.06
CA ASP A 156 -4.26 5.84 -18.25
C ASP A 156 -4.70 6.54 -16.95
N PHE A 157 -4.32 5.96 -15.80
CA PHE A 157 -4.51 6.54 -14.47
C PHE A 157 -3.26 7.24 -13.94
N ASN A 158 -2.25 7.47 -14.79
CA ASN A 158 -1.08 8.26 -14.43
C ASN A 158 -1.49 9.67 -13.98
N ILE A 159 -0.83 10.16 -12.94
CA ILE A 159 -1.17 11.45 -12.31
C ILE A 159 0.05 12.35 -12.38
N GLN A 160 0.00 13.36 -13.24
CA GLN A 160 1.08 14.35 -13.32
C GLN A 160 1.02 15.28 -12.11
N LEU A 161 2.14 15.47 -11.41
CA LEU A 161 2.17 16.29 -10.20
C LEU A 161 1.79 17.74 -10.48
N LYS A 162 2.24 18.29 -11.61
CA LYS A 162 1.98 19.67 -12.05
C LYS A 162 0.50 19.98 -12.28
N ASP A 163 -0.32 18.96 -12.51
CA ASP A 163 -1.75 19.10 -12.78
C ASP A 163 -2.58 19.04 -11.48
N ILE A 164 -1.93 18.93 -10.31
CA ILE A 164 -2.60 18.79 -9.00
C ILE A 164 -2.47 20.07 -8.19
N SER A 165 -3.60 20.61 -7.75
CA SER A 165 -3.67 21.83 -6.94
C SER A 165 -3.81 21.57 -5.44
N GLU A 166 -4.43 20.45 -5.06
CA GLU A 166 -4.71 20.10 -3.67
C GLU A 166 -4.78 18.57 -3.49
N VAL A 167 -4.35 18.07 -2.35
CA VAL A 167 -4.53 16.68 -1.92
C VAL A 167 -5.30 16.66 -0.61
N LYS A 168 -6.49 16.09 -0.63
CA LYS A 168 -7.30 15.82 0.56
C LYS A 168 -7.21 14.35 0.93
N TRP A 169 -7.16 14.02 2.21
CA TRP A 169 -6.99 12.63 2.62
C TRP A 169 -7.67 12.30 3.94
N ASN A 170 -8.00 11.02 4.12
CA ASN A 170 -8.45 10.47 5.39
C ASN A 170 -7.95 9.03 5.58
N SER A 171 -7.15 8.81 6.62
CA SER A 171 -6.57 7.49 6.90
C SER A 171 -7.53 6.48 7.52
N CYS A 172 -8.64 6.91 8.14
CA CYS A 172 -9.61 5.99 8.75
C CYS A 172 -10.40 5.21 7.70
N ILE A 173 -10.64 5.84 6.54
CA ILE A 173 -11.30 5.21 5.38
C ILE A 173 -10.36 5.03 4.19
N VAL A 174 -9.05 5.13 4.45
CA VAL A 174 -7.96 4.87 3.50
C VAL A 174 -8.08 5.59 2.15
N GLN A 175 -8.65 6.80 2.13
CA GLN A 175 -8.95 7.53 0.90
C GLN A 175 -8.11 8.79 0.74
N VAL A 176 -7.74 9.06 -0.50
CA VAL A 176 -7.11 10.30 -0.95
C VAL A 176 -7.87 10.83 -2.15
N LYS A 177 -8.09 12.13 -2.18
CA LYS A 177 -8.57 12.89 -3.32
C LYS A 177 -7.48 13.85 -3.78
N MET A 178 -7.11 13.78 -5.04
CA MET A 178 -6.21 14.72 -5.70
C MET A 178 -7.03 15.63 -6.60
N LYS A 179 -7.11 16.91 -6.25
CA LYS A 179 -7.85 17.92 -7.00
C LYS A 179 -7.00 18.42 -8.16
N GLN A 180 -7.57 18.45 -9.36
CA GLN A 180 -6.85 19.02 -10.50
C GLN A 180 -6.73 20.55 -10.41
N ALA A 181 -5.68 21.09 -11.02
CA ALA A 181 -5.52 22.53 -11.21
C ALA A 181 -6.47 23.02 -12.31
N ASP A 182 -7.11 24.16 -12.08
CA ASP A 182 -8.06 24.77 -13.02
C ASP A 182 -7.39 25.26 -14.32
N SER A 183 -6.05 25.28 -14.39
CA SER A 183 -5.29 25.83 -15.52
C SER A 183 -5.11 24.88 -16.71
N THR A 184 -5.57 23.63 -16.62
CA THR A 184 -5.40 22.67 -17.71
C THR A 184 -6.49 22.94 -18.75
N THR A 185 -6.19 23.70 -19.82
CA THR A 185 -7.15 23.87 -20.92
C THR A 185 -7.44 22.49 -21.53
N PRO A 186 -8.67 21.97 -21.41
CA PRO A 186 -9.00 20.67 -21.96
C PRO A 186 -8.85 20.75 -23.48
N THR A 187 -7.98 19.93 -24.04
CA THR A 187 -7.89 19.76 -25.49
C THR A 187 -8.87 18.66 -25.91
N VAL A 188 -9.33 18.71 -27.16
CA VAL A 188 -10.24 17.70 -27.73
C VAL A 188 -9.63 16.29 -27.68
N GLU A 189 -8.31 16.19 -27.70
CA GLU A 189 -7.56 14.92 -27.69
C GLU A 189 -7.30 14.36 -26.28
N ARG A 190 -7.22 15.22 -25.25
CA ARG A 190 -7.00 14.80 -23.86
C ARG A 190 -7.92 15.59 -22.93
N PRO A 191 -9.15 15.11 -22.68
CA PRO A 191 -10.04 15.72 -21.70
C PRO A 191 -9.33 15.82 -20.36
N ALA A 192 -9.49 16.93 -19.64
CA ALA A 192 -8.96 17.04 -18.29
C ALA A 192 -9.47 15.84 -17.46
N PRO A 193 -8.57 14.99 -16.91
CA PRO A 193 -8.95 13.78 -16.19
C PRO A 193 -9.96 14.02 -15.05
N GLY A 194 -10.07 15.27 -14.58
CA GLY A 194 -10.85 15.67 -13.43
C GLY A 194 -10.15 15.25 -12.14
N ASP A 195 -10.81 15.53 -11.01
CA ASP A 195 -10.34 15.05 -9.71
C ASP A 195 -10.11 13.52 -9.74
N VAL A 196 -9.03 13.09 -9.12
CA VAL A 196 -8.68 11.68 -8.95
C VAL A 196 -8.97 11.28 -7.51
N MET A 197 -9.65 10.15 -7.30
CA MET A 197 -9.80 9.54 -5.99
C MET A 197 -9.14 8.18 -5.94
N ILE A 198 -8.46 7.90 -4.83
CA ILE A 198 -7.67 6.69 -4.63
C ILE A 198 -8.06 6.10 -3.28
N ALA A 199 -8.44 4.82 -3.27
CA ALA A 199 -8.53 4.00 -2.07
C ALA A 199 -7.25 3.18 -1.93
N PHE A 200 -6.57 3.30 -0.81
CA PHE A 200 -5.34 2.58 -0.49
C PHE A 200 -5.65 1.29 0.27
N GLY A 201 -4.70 0.35 0.26
CA GLY A 201 -4.87 -0.90 1.01
C GLY A 201 -4.87 -0.70 2.54
N GLU A 202 -4.08 0.26 3.03
CA GLU A 202 -3.85 0.44 4.47
C GLU A 202 -3.70 1.91 4.89
N PRO A 203 -4.07 2.27 6.13
CA PRO A 203 -3.90 3.62 6.66
C PRO A 203 -2.46 4.13 6.60
N ARG A 204 -1.48 3.24 6.80
CA ARG A 204 -0.06 3.59 6.77
C ARG A 204 0.38 4.03 5.37
N THR A 205 -0.04 3.33 4.33
CA THR A 205 0.26 3.65 2.94
C THR A 205 -0.27 5.03 2.56
N VAL A 206 -1.46 5.41 3.06
CA VAL A 206 -2.00 6.77 2.92
C VAL A 206 -1.05 7.80 3.55
N LEU A 207 -0.62 7.57 4.79
CA LEU A 207 0.27 8.50 5.51
C LEU A 207 1.61 8.69 4.78
N GLU A 208 2.19 7.60 4.28
CA GLU A 208 3.45 7.63 3.52
C GLU A 208 3.26 8.39 2.19
N PHE A 209 2.16 8.17 1.48
CA PHE A 209 1.83 8.88 0.24
C PHE A 209 1.62 10.38 0.45
N VAL A 210 0.82 10.77 1.45
CA VAL A 210 0.50 12.19 1.67
C VAL A 210 1.70 12.97 2.20
N GLU A 211 2.58 12.33 2.97
CA GLU A 211 3.87 12.92 3.36
C GLU A 211 4.82 13.07 2.18
N PHE A 212 4.80 12.12 1.25
CA PHE A 212 5.52 12.24 -0.01
C PHE A 212 5.03 13.44 -0.85
N CYS A 213 3.71 13.62 -0.98
CA CYS A 213 3.10 14.77 -1.64
C CYS A 213 3.47 16.10 -0.94
N ARG A 214 3.41 16.13 0.39
CA ARG A 214 3.75 17.33 1.20
C ARG A 214 5.20 17.77 0.98
N ARG A 215 6.15 16.83 0.96
CA ARG A 215 7.57 17.14 0.70
C ARG A 215 7.84 17.71 -0.69
N ARG A 216 6.92 17.49 -1.64
CA ARG A 216 6.95 18.05 -2.99
C ARG A 216 6.14 19.35 -3.14
N GLY A 217 5.76 19.96 -2.02
CA GLY A 217 5.13 21.28 -2.01
C GLY A 217 3.64 21.30 -2.34
N LEU A 218 2.99 20.13 -2.44
CA LEU A 218 1.53 20.08 -2.60
C LEU A 218 0.82 20.55 -1.33
N ASN A 219 -0.32 21.21 -1.50
CA ASN A 219 -1.22 21.52 -0.39
C ASN A 219 -1.95 20.24 0.05
N VAL A 220 -1.61 19.72 1.24
CA VAL A 220 -2.12 18.44 1.75
C VAL A 220 -2.94 18.65 3.02
N THR A 221 -4.25 18.37 2.97
CA THR A 221 -5.20 18.59 4.08
C THR A 221 -5.91 17.31 4.50
N ASN A 222 -6.06 17.09 5.81
CA ASN A 222 -6.87 15.98 6.33
C ASN A 222 -8.34 16.39 6.26
N GLU A 223 -9.17 15.57 5.62
CA GLU A 223 -10.61 15.81 5.46
C GLU A 223 -11.43 14.94 6.40
N GLU A 224 -12.58 15.44 6.83
CA GLU A 224 -13.50 14.70 7.69
C GLU A 224 -13.99 13.41 7.04
N VAL A 225 -14.19 12.38 7.86
CA VAL A 225 -14.52 11.02 7.38
C VAL A 225 -15.80 11.04 6.54
N GLU A 226 -16.83 11.74 7.02
CA GLU A 226 -18.13 11.81 6.34
C GLU A 226 -18.04 12.56 4.99
N GLU A 227 -17.26 13.64 4.94
CA GLU A 227 -17.05 14.44 3.73
C GLU A 227 -16.30 13.63 2.66
N MET A 228 -15.21 12.97 3.05
CA MET A 228 -14.41 12.13 2.16
C MET A 228 -15.23 10.92 1.65
N ALA A 229 -15.95 10.23 2.54
CA ALA A 229 -16.81 9.11 2.17
C ALA A 229 -17.93 9.53 1.21
N ARG A 230 -18.56 10.69 1.44
CA ARG A 230 -19.58 11.23 0.55
C ARG A 230 -19.01 11.58 -0.82
N THR A 231 -17.82 12.17 -0.85
CA THR A 231 -17.13 12.50 -2.11
C THR A 231 -16.83 11.24 -2.91
N TRP A 232 -16.37 10.18 -2.25
CA TRP A 232 -16.13 8.88 -2.87
C TRP A 232 -17.39 8.25 -3.47
N LEU A 233 -18.51 8.29 -2.75
CA LEU A 233 -19.80 7.77 -3.22
C LEU A 233 -20.39 8.59 -4.36
N ASN A 234 -20.16 9.91 -4.35
CA ASN A 234 -20.66 10.82 -5.37
C ASN A 234 -19.80 10.80 -6.65
N MET A 235 -18.54 10.36 -6.57
CA MET A 235 -17.71 10.15 -7.74
C MET A 235 -18.17 8.90 -8.51
N LYS A 236 -19.16 9.11 -9.37
CA LYS A 236 -19.66 8.10 -10.31
C LYS A 236 -18.89 8.19 -11.62
N SER A 237 -17.87 7.35 -11.78
CA SER A 237 -17.15 7.19 -13.04
C SER A 237 -18.10 6.73 -14.15
N GLN A 238 -17.94 7.27 -15.35
CA GLN A 238 -18.75 6.89 -16.52
C GLN A 238 -18.60 5.41 -16.88
N THR A 239 -17.44 4.80 -16.61
CA THR A 239 -17.12 3.42 -16.96
C THR A 239 -16.36 2.74 -15.83
N LEU A 240 -16.82 1.57 -15.41
CA LEU A 240 -16.05 0.65 -14.57
C LEU A 240 -15.26 -0.30 -15.48
N LEU A 241 -13.95 -0.40 -15.29
CA LEU A 241 -13.10 -1.25 -16.12
C LEU A 241 -13.24 -2.73 -15.72
N SER A 242 -13.07 -3.61 -16.71
CA SER A 242 -13.09 -5.07 -16.53
C SER A 242 -11.86 -5.58 -15.77
N HIS A 243 -12.00 -6.76 -15.18
CA HIS A 243 -10.97 -7.41 -14.35
C HIS A 243 -9.75 -7.94 -15.11
N GLU A 244 -9.78 -8.01 -16.44
CA GLU A 244 -8.70 -8.57 -17.26
C GLU A 244 -7.68 -7.49 -17.62
N PRO A 245 -6.46 -7.53 -17.03
CA PRO A 245 -5.42 -6.56 -17.32
C PRO A 245 -4.63 -6.96 -18.58
N VAL A 246 -4.00 -6.00 -19.25
CA VAL A 246 -3.22 -6.22 -20.49
C VAL A 246 -1.72 -6.09 -20.23
N SER A 247 -0.94 -7.13 -20.57
CA SER A 247 0.52 -7.15 -20.41
C SER A 247 1.21 -6.07 -21.25
N LEU A 248 2.28 -5.47 -20.71
CA LEU A 248 3.13 -4.50 -21.43
C LEU A 248 3.99 -5.16 -22.52
N ASP A 249 4.28 -6.47 -22.42
CA ASP A 249 5.18 -7.18 -23.35
C ASP A 249 4.50 -7.60 -24.67
N THR A 250 3.22 -7.29 -24.85
CA THR A 250 2.42 -7.65 -26.04
C THR A 250 2.21 -6.46 -26.98
N ILE A 251 2.87 -5.32 -26.73
CA ILE A 251 2.73 -4.07 -27.50
C ILE A 251 4.08 -3.69 -28.11
#